data_AF-A0A7X8ICX1-F1
#
_entry.id   AF-A0A7X8ICX1-F1
#
_cell.length_a   1.000
_cell.length_b   1.000
_cell.length_c   1.000
_cell.angle_alpha   90.00
_cell.angle_beta   90.00
_cell.angle_gamma   90.00
#
_symmetry.space_group_name_H-M   'P 1'
#
loop_
_entity.id
_entity.type
_entity.pdbx_description
1 polymer ?
#
loop_
_entity_poly.entity_id
_entity_poly.type
_entity_poly.pdbx_seq_one_letter_code
_entity_poly.pdbx_strand_id
1 'polypeptide(L)'
;MNSKIKNELTDKLFYCILAMETLEECYQLFEDLCTVHEIQAIAQRMEVAQMLDAKKTYVEIAEKTGASTATISRVNRALNYGTDGYRLAIERTRQKNIPPEENASKII
;
A
#
# COMPACT_ATOMS: atom_id res chain seq x y z
N MET A 1 -14.49 -1.14 -13.03
CA MET A 1 -14.55 -1.49 -11.59
C MET A 1 -14.89 -2.98 -11.50
N ASN A 2 -14.17 -3.76 -10.68
CA ASN A 2 -14.38 -5.21 -10.63
C ASN A 2 -15.72 -5.54 -9.98
N SER A 3 -16.66 -6.10 -10.74
CA SER A 3 -18.02 -6.43 -10.28
C SER A 3 -18.05 -7.46 -9.16
N LYS A 4 -16.98 -8.24 -8.96
CA LYS A 4 -16.89 -9.25 -7.90
C LYS A 4 -16.74 -8.66 -6.50
N ILE A 5 -16.26 -7.42 -6.38
CA ILE A 5 -16.04 -6.75 -5.08
C ILE A 5 -17.00 -5.57 -4.86
N LYS A 6 -17.69 -5.11 -5.90
CA LYS A 6 -18.58 -3.95 -5.82
C LYS A 6 -19.95 -4.40 -5.32
N ASN A 7 -20.24 -4.13 -4.05
CA ASN A 7 -21.53 -4.36 -3.42
C ASN A 7 -21.72 -3.39 -2.24
N GLU A 8 -22.93 -3.38 -1.66
CA GLU A 8 -23.29 -2.46 -0.58
C GLU A 8 -22.41 -2.60 0.68
N LEU A 9 -22.02 -3.82 1.04
CA LEU A 9 -21.18 -4.07 2.21
C LEU A 9 -19.76 -3.52 2.00
N THR A 10 -19.17 -3.76 0.83
CA THR A 10 -17.86 -3.22 0.48
C THR A 10 -17.89 -1.69 0.34
N ASP A 11 -18.99 -1.10 -0.14
CA ASP A 11 -19.16 0.35 -0.19
C ASP A 11 -19.20 0.96 1.22
N LYS A 12 -19.96 0.37 2.14
CA LYS A 12 -20.01 0.78 3.55
C LYS A 12 -18.63 0.75 4.20
N LEU A 13 -17.85 -0.32 3.97
CA LEU A 13 -16.47 -0.39 4.45
C LEU A 13 -15.61 0.77 3.91
N PHE A 14 -15.67 1.06 2.61
CA PHE A 14 -14.88 2.15 2.04
C PHE A 14 -15.36 3.53 2.50
N TYR A 15 -16.65 3.72 2.80
CA TYR A 15 -17.12 4.96 3.44
C TYR A 15 -16.54 5.15 4.84
N CYS A 16 -16.43 4.08 5.65
CA CYS A 16 -15.75 4.16 6.95
C CYS A 16 -14.27 4.52 6.80
N ILE A 17 -13.56 3.90 5.85
CA ILE A 17 -12.14 4.21 5.58
C ILE A 17 -11.96 5.68 5.12
N LEU A 18 -12.86 6.19 4.28
CA LEU A 18 -12.83 7.58 3.80
C LEU A 18 -13.13 8.62 4.88
N ALA A 19 -13.75 8.22 5.99
CA ALA A 19 -14.10 9.11 7.09
C ALA A 19 -12.95 9.33 8.09
N MET A 20 -11.84 8.59 7.97
CA MET A 20 -10.66 8.78 8.82
C MET A 20 -9.87 10.02 8.37
N GLU A 21 -9.51 10.88 9.32
CA GLU A 21 -8.83 12.16 9.06
C GLU A 21 -7.37 12.16 9.51
N THR A 22 -7.01 11.30 10.48
CA THR A 22 -5.66 11.25 11.06
C THR A 22 -5.00 9.88 10.91
N LEU A 23 -3.67 9.84 11.10
CA LEU A 23 -2.90 8.60 11.07
C LEU A 23 -3.25 7.69 12.24
N GLU A 24 -3.39 8.23 13.45
CA GLU A 24 -3.86 7.50 14.64
C GLU A 24 -5.24 6.87 14.43
N GLU A 25 -6.20 7.58 13.84
CA GLU A 25 -7.52 7.01 13.52
C GLU A 25 -7.41 5.84 12.52
N CYS A 26 -6.52 5.95 11.54
CA CYS A 26 -6.24 4.83 10.64
C CYS A 26 -5.64 3.64 11.40
N TYR A 27 -4.68 3.86 12.31
CA TYR A 27 -4.14 2.76 13.13
C TYR A 27 -5.23 2.08 13.95
N GLN A 28 -6.08 2.84 14.66
CA GLN A 28 -7.19 2.28 15.44
C GLN A 28 -8.15 1.45 14.59
N LEU A 29 -8.62 2.01 13.46
CA LEU A 29 -9.56 1.32 12.58
C LEU A 29 -8.94 0.03 11.99
N PHE A 30 -7.69 0.09 11.52
CA PHE A 30 -7.07 -1.08 10.89
C PHE A 30 -6.64 -2.14 11.91
N GLU A 31 -6.29 -1.79 13.15
CA GLU A 31 -6.05 -2.75 14.23
C GLU A 31 -7.32 -3.53 14.61
N ASP A 32 -8.49 -2.89 14.56
CA ASP A 32 -9.78 -3.57 14.78
C ASP A 32 -10.20 -4.45 13.60
N LEU A 33 -9.94 -4.00 12.35
CA LEU A 33 -10.39 -4.68 11.13
C LEU A 33 -9.49 -5.84 10.69
N CYS A 34 -8.21 -5.77 11.01
CA CYS A 34 -7.18 -6.63 10.43
C CYS A 34 -6.26 -7.19 11.50
N THR A 35 -5.72 -8.38 11.24
CA THR A 35 -4.59 -8.88 12.02
C THR A 35 -3.31 -8.10 11.69
N VAL A 36 -2.34 -8.12 12.62
CA VAL A 36 -1.02 -7.51 12.41
C VAL A 36 -0.37 -7.98 11.11
N HIS A 37 -0.46 -9.27 10.79
CA HIS A 37 0.12 -9.85 9.58
C HIS A 37 -0.55 -9.33 8.30
N GLU A 38 -1.86 -9.09 8.32
CA GLU A 38 -2.58 -8.54 7.17
C GLU A 38 -2.20 -7.08 6.92
N ILE A 39 -2.11 -6.26 7.98
CA ILE A 39 -1.65 -4.87 7.88
C ILE A 39 -0.23 -4.82 7.31
N GLN A 40 0.69 -5.60 7.87
CA GLN A 40 2.07 -5.69 7.40
C GLN A 40 2.16 -6.16 5.94
N ALA A 41 1.34 -7.15 5.55
CA ALA A 41 1.32 -7.65 4.18
C ALA A 41 0.80 -6.61 3.18
N ILE A 42 -0.21 -5.81 3.55
CA ILE A 42 -0.73 -4.73 2.71
C ILE A 42 0.28 -3.58 2.62
N ALA A 43 0.91 -3.20 3.73
CA ALA A 43 1.97 -2.20 3.78
C ALA A 43 3.17 -2.59 2.90
N GLN A 44 3.66 -3.84 3.02
CA GLN A 44 4.75 -4.38 2.20
C GLN A 44 4.43 -4.28 0.70
N ARG A 45 3.17 -4.54 0.29
CA ARG A 45 2.77 -4.41 -1.12
C ARG A 45 2.79 -2.96 -1.60
N MET A 46 2.41 -2.00 -0.74
CA MET A 46 2.45 -0.58 -1.08
C MET A 46 3.90 -0.10 -1.25
N GLU A 47 4.80 -0.49 -0.35
CA GLU A 47 6.24 -0.16 -0.44
C GLU A 47 6.87 -0.75 -1.71
N VAL A 48 6.60 -2.02 -2.01
CA VAL A 48 7.02 -2.65 -3.26
C VAL A 48 6.54 -1.85 -4.48
N ALA A 49 5.29 -1.38 -4.48
CA ALA A 49 4.75 -0.58 -5.59
C ALA A 49 5.46 0.78 -5.72
N GLN A 50 5.77 1.45 -4.60
CA GLN A 50 6.52 2.71 -4.59
C GLN A 50 7.93 2.53 -5.13
N MET A 51 8.65 1.48 -4.71
CA MET A 51 10.00 1.18 -5.20
C MET A 51 10.01 0.80 -6.69
N LEU A 52 9.01 0.06 -7.17
CA LEU A 52 8.85 -0.25 -8.59
C LEU A 52 8.58 1.01 -9.43
N ASP A 53 7.75 1.93 -8.92
CA ASP A 53 7.51 3.24 -9.56
C ASP A 53 8.82 4.05 -9.65
N ALA A 54 9.64 3.99 -8.59
CA ALA A 54 10.98 4.57 -8.51
C ALA A 54 12.07 3.78 -9.29
N LYS A 55 11.67 2.82 -10.14
CA LYS A 55 12.55 2.03 -11.01
C LYS A 55 13.64 1.23 -10.28
N LYS A 56 13.40 0.84 -9.03
CA LYS A 56 14.28 -0.06 -8.28
C LYS A 56 14.25 -1.48 -8.84
N THR A 57 15.37 -2.19 -8.73
CA THR A 57 15.50 -3.58 -9.16
C THR A 57 14.80 -4.52 -8.19
N TYR A 58 14.43 -5.72 -8.65
CA TYR A 58 13.77 -6.72 -7.80
C TYR A 58 14.65 -7.15 -6.62
N VAL A 59 15.98 -7.11 -6.77
CA VAL A 59 16.93 -7.45 -5.70
C VAL A 59 16.86 -6.40 -4.59
N GLU A 60 17.00 -5.12 -4.93
CA GLU A 60 16.89 -4.02 -3.95
C GLU A 60 15.54 -4.04 -3.23
N ILE A 61 14.45 -4.32 -3.97
CA ILE A 61 13.10 -4.41 -3.40
C ILE A 61 13.00 -5.58 -2.42
N ALA A 62 13.48 -6.76 -2.80
CA ALA A 62 13.43 -7.94 -1.93
C ALA A 62 14.26 -7.73 -0.65
N GLU A 63 15.45 -7.14 -0.77
CA GLU A 63 16.32 -6.83 0.37
C GLU A 63 15.69 -5.79 1.31
N LYS A 64 15.10 -4.72 0.77
CA LYS A 64 14.50 -3.64 1.58
C LYS A 64 13.19 -4.05 2.24
N THR A 65 12.34 -4.77 1.52
CA THR A 65 10.95 -5.03 1.94
C THR A 65 10.74 -6.42 2.54
N GLY A 66 11.67 -7.35 2.33
CA GLY A 66 11.48 -8.77 2.66
C GLY A 66 10.45 -9.48 1.77
N ALA A 67 9.97 -8.85 0.69
CA ALA A 67 8.98 -9.45 -0.20
C ALA A 67 9.62 -10.53 -1.07
N SER A 68 8.92 -11.67 -1.22
CA SER A 68 9.32 -12.69 -2.19
C SER A 68 9.23 -12.19 -3.63
N THR A 69 10.04 -12.76 -4.53
CA THR A 69 9.97 -12.49 -5.99
C THR A 69 8.55 -12.69 -6.54
N ALA A 70 7.80 -13.67 -6.02
CA ALA A 70 6.41 -13.91 -6.41
C ALA A 70 5.49 -12.75 -5.98
N THR A 71 5.69 -12.19 -4.79
CA THR A 71 4.96 -11.00 -4.33
C THR A 71 5.30 -9.79 -5.18
N ILE A 72 6.59 -9.52 -5.42
CA ILE A 72 7.05 -8.40 -6.25
C ILE A 72 6.44 -8.49 -7.65
N SER A 73 6.45 -9.68 -8.26
CA SER A 73 5.85 -9.91 -9.57
C SER A 73 4.34 -9.62 -9.62
N ARG A 74 3.57 -10.05 -8.60
CA ARG A 74 2.13 -9.75 -8.51
C ARG A 74 1.87 -8.25 -8.37
N VAL A 75 2.65 -7.56 -7.54
CA VAL A 75 2.53 -6.10 -7.37
C VAL A 75 2.90 -5.38 -8.67
N ASN A 76 4.00 -5.75 -9.32
CA ASN A 76 4.41 -5.16 -10.59
C ASN A 76 3.35 -5.32 -11.68
N ARG A 77 2.69 -6.50 -11.74
CA ARG A 77 1.56 -6.71 -12.65
C ARG A 77 0.39 -5.78 -12.34
N ALA A 78 0.01 -5.64 -11.07
CA ALA A 78 -1.07 -4.74 -10.67
C ALA A 78 -0.74 -3.26 -10.87
N LEU A 79 0.52 -2.86 -10.69
CA LEU A 79 1.00 -1.50 -10.93
C LEU A 79 0.93 -1.12 -12.41
N ASN A 80 1.28 -2.04 -13.32
CA ASN A 80 1.35 -1.74 -14.76
C ASN A 80 0.05 -2.00 -15.51
N TYR A 81 -0.75 -2.99 -15.06
CA TYR A 81 -1.92 -3.49 -15.79
C TYR A 81 -3.18 -3.59 -14.93
N GLY A 82 -3.19 -2.98 -13.74
CA GLY A 82 -4.31 -2.97 -12.82
C GLY A 82 -5.28 -1.80 -13.05
N THR A 83 -5.83 -1.27 -11.96
CA THR A 83 -6.83 -0.19 -11.97
C THR A 83 -6.22 1.19 -11.68
N ASP A 84 -4.90 1.34 -11.83
CA ASP A 84 -4.13 2.56 -11.52
C ASP A 84 -4.19 3.05 -10.05
N GLY A 85 -4.78 2.26 -9.14
CA GLY A 85 -4.92 2.64 -7.73
C GLY A 85 -3.59 2.93 -7.02
N TYR A 86 -2.55 2.14 -7.31
CA TYR A 86 -1.19 2.40 -6.79
C TYR A 86 -0.66 3.76 -7.27
N ARG A 87 -0.73 4.05 -8.58
CA ARG A 87 -0.25 5.30 -9.15
C ARG A 87 -0.98 6.50 -8.55
N LEU A 88 -2.30 6.42 -8.43
CA LEU A 88 -3.12 7.46 -7.83
C LEU A 88 -2.71 7.75 -6.37
N ALA A 89 -2.49 6.71 -5.57
CA ALA A 89 -2.06 6.86 -4.18
C ALA A 89 -0.67 7.50 -4.10
N ILE A 90 0.29 6.99 -4.88
CA ILE A 90 1.67 7.50 -4.93
C ILE A 90 1.69 8.99 -5.31
N GLU A 91 0.94 9.37 -6.35
CA GLU A 91 0.85 10.75 -6.82
C GLU A 91 0.26 11.68 -5.76
N ARG A 92 -0.87 11.29 -5.13
CA ARG A 92 -1.51 12.10 -4.08
C ARG A 92 -0.63 12.27 -2.85
N THR A 93 0.09 11.21 -2.44
CA THR A 93 1.05 11.28 -1.33
C THR A 93 2.17 12.27 -1.64
N ARG A 94 2.74 12.22 -2.86
CA ARG A 94 3.74 13.20 -3.33
C ARG A 94 3.19 14.63 -3.30
N GLN A 95 1.98 14.85 -3.80
CA GLN A 95 1.34 16.19 -3.83
C GLN A 95 1.06 16.75 -2.43
N LYS A 96 0.69 15.90 -1.48
CA LYS A 96 0.44 16.30 -0.08
C LYS A 96 1.72 16.49 0.74
N ASN A 97 2.91 16.33 0.15
CA ASN A 97 4.20 16.32 0.85
C ASN A 97 4.23 15.37 2.05
N ILE A 98 3.46 14.28 1.99
CA ILE A 98 3.55 13.21 2.98
C ILE A 98 4.85 12.48 2.63
N PRO A 99 5.90 12.57 3.47
CA PRO A 99 7.20 12.04 3.10
C PRO A 99 7.10 10.52 2.91
N PRO A 100 7.53 9.97 1.77
CA PRO A 100 7.90 8.55 1.72
C PRO A 100 9.12 8.41 2.62
N GLU A 101 9.07 7.59 3.67
CA GLU A 101 10.16 7.48 4.66
C GLU A 101 11.49 7.07 4.01
N GLU A 102 12.35 8.04 3.69
CA GLU A 102 13.75 7.80 3.32
C GLU A 102 14.68 7.71 4.53
N ASN A 103 14.18 7.79 5.78
CA ASN A 103 15.03 7.90 6.99
C ASN A 103 14.88 6.80 8.05
N ALA A 104 14.21 5.68 7.80
CA ALA A 104 14.15 4.57 8.76
C ALA A 104 15.46 3.75 8.87
N SER A 105 16.52 4.09 8.13
CA SER A 105 17.80 3.35 8.13
C SER A 105 18.90 3.97 9.01
N LYS A 106 18.56 4.69 10.09
CA LYS A 106 19.54 5.18 11.09
C LYS A 106 19.26 4.79 12.55
N ILE A 107 18.46 3.78 12.80
CA ILE A 107 18.33 3.21 14.15
C ILE A 107 18.54 1.71 14.08
N ILE A 108 19.80 1.31 13.89
CA ILE A 108 20.45 0.18 14.59
C ILE A 108 21.91 0.57 14.79
#